data_AF-A0A0X3VSA3-F1
#
_entry.id   AF-A0A0X3VSA3-F1
#
_cell.length_a   1.000
_cell.length_b   1.000
_cell.length_c   1.000
_cell.angle_alpha   90.00
_cell.angle_beta   90.00
_cell.angle_gamma   90.00
#
_symmetry.space_group_name_H-M   'P 1'
#
loop_
_entity.id
_entity.type
_entity.pdbx_description
1 polymer ?
#
loop_
_entity_poly.entity_id
_entity_poly.type
_entity_poly.pdbx_seq_one_letter_code
_entity_poly.pdbx_strand_id
1 'polypeptide(L)'
;MALTLALNYPAAVPAGHKIEVTEFVDIRPEKKRHKPLTWMDPCQYPVILDLDTGIRYMNHVHASRGGNGGLMLHPYPLVPRGDLQVSRVYQAVVKACALVMVEGYDNQHTTLLVEPVE
;
A
#
# COMPACT_ATOMS: atom_id res chain seq x y z
N MET A 1 -10.14 14.39 9.65
CA MET A 1 -9.05 15.07 8.89
C MET A 1 -8.65 14.17 7.74
N ALA A 2 -8.54 14.70 6.52
CA ALA A 2 -8.18 13.88 5.36
C ALA A 2 -6.68 13.55 5.35
N LEU A 3 -6.35 12.33 4.92
CA LEU A 3 -5.00 11.79 4.79
C LEU A 3 -4.71 11.48 3.31
N THR A 4 -3.44 11.59 2.92
CA THR A 4 -2.99 11.18 1.59
C THR A 4 -2.30 9.82 1.69
N LEU A 5 -2.80 8.84 0.96
CA LEU A 5 -2.21 7.51 0.84
C LEU A 5 -1.58 7.35 -0.53
N ALA A 6 -0.28 7.08 -0.56
CA ALA A 6 0.38 6.62 -1.77
C ALA A 6 0.29 5.09 -1.85
N LEU A 7 0.08 4.57 -3.05
CA LEU A 7 -0.06 3.15 -3.33
C LEU A 7 0.87 2.78 -4.48
N ASN A 8 1.44 1.59 -4.40
CA ASN A 8 2.36 1.06 -5.41
C ASN A 8 1.67 0.07 -6.36
N TYR A 9 0.45 0.41 -6.78
CA TYR A 9 -0.29 -0.31 -7.79
C TYR A 9 -1.13 0.70 -8.59
N PRO A 10 -1.35 0.45 -9.88
CA PRO A 10 -2.16 1.31 -10.74
C PRO A 10 -3.61 0.84 -10.80
N ALA A 11 -4.41 1.14 -9.78
CA ALA A 11 -5.82 0.77 -9.80
C ALA A 11 -6.68 1.91 -9.29
N ALA A 12 -7.74 2.20 -10.04
CA ALA A 12 -8.75 3.16 -9.62
C ALA A 12 -9.46 2.61 -8.38
N VAL A 13 -9.42 3.35 -7.27
CA VAL A 13 -10.32 3.14 -6.14
C VAL A 13 -11.35 4.28 -6.17
N PRO A 14 -12.63 4.00 -6.46
CA PRO A 14 -13.59 5.07 -6.70
C PRO A 14 -13.82 5.96 -5.46
N ALA A 15 -14.05 7.26 -5.71
CA ALA A 15 -14.46 8.17 -4.65
C ALA A 15 -15.83 7.75 -4.08
N GLY A 16 -16.01 7.93 -2.78
CA GLY A 16 -17.16 7.47 -2.02
C GLY A 16 -17.00 6.06 -1.46
N HIS A 17 -16.06 5.26 -1.96
CA HIS A 17 -15.88 3.89 -1.47
C HIS A 17 -15.36 3.86 -0.04
N LYS A 18 -15.86 2.91 0.74
CA LYS A 18 -15.33 2.56 2.05
C LYS A 18 -14.17 1.60 1.89
N ILE A 19 -13.07 1.90 2.58
CA ILE A 19 -11.86 1.10 2.55
C ILE A 19 -11.41 0.76 3.97
N GLU A 20 -10.79 -0.40 4.14
CA GLU A 20 -9.95 -0.72 5.29
C GLU A 20 -8.48 -0.55 4.88
N VAL A 21 -7.74 0.22 5.66
CA VAL A 21 -6.34 0.55 5.44
C VAL A 21 -5.51 -0.18 6.49
N THR A 22 -4.54 -0.98 6.05
CA THR A 22 -3.54 -1.61 6.92
C THR A 22 -2.18 -0.97 6.69
N GLU A 23 -1.65 -0.32 7.72
CA GLU A 23 -0.31 0.27 7.73
C GLU A 23 0.67 -0.59 8.55
N PHE A 24 1.95 -0.59 8.15
CA PHE A 24 2.96 -1.46 8.74
C PHE A 24 4.04 -0.67 9.48
N VAL A 25 4.61 -1.27 10.51
CA VAL A 25 5.73 -0.71 11.27
C VAL A 25 7.00 -0.72 10.40
N ASP A 26 7.79 0.35 10.46
CA ASP A 26 9.14 0.34 9.93
C ASP A 26 10.08 -0.52 10.80
N ILE A 27 10.16 -1.81 10.46
CA ILE A 27 11.01 -2.79 11.15
C ILE A 27 12.47 -2.77 10.69
N ARG A 28 12.87 -1.82 9.82
CA ARG A 28 14.27 -1.72 9.40
C ARG A 28 15.16 -1.45 10.62
N PRO A 29 16.38 -2.03 10.69
CA PRO A 29 17.34 -1.73 11.74
C PRO A 29 17.52 -0.22 11.89
N GLU A 30 17.71 0.26 13.13
CA GLU A 30 17.83 1.70 13.42
C GLU A 30 18.88 2.40 12.54
N LYS A 31 20.03 1.75 12.32
CA LYS A 31 21.10 2.19 11.39
C LYS A 31 20.68 2.27 9.92
N LYS A 32 19.46 1.89 9.55
CA LYS A 32 18.88 2.04 8.21
C LYS A 32 17.66 2.96 8.20
N ARG A 33 17.08 3.30 9.36
CA ARG A 33 15.91 4.20 9.47
C ARG A 33 16.21 5.64 9.08
N HIS A 34 17.46 6.07 9.18
CA HIS A 34 17.88 7.39 8.71
C HIS A 34 17.95 7.50 7.17
N LYS A 35 17.84 6.37 6.46
CA LYS A 35 17.81 6.37 5.00
C LYS A 35 16.38 6.62 4.51
N PRO A 36 16.21 7.40 3.43
CA PRO A 36 14.91 7.56 2.79
C PRO A 36 14.27 6.20 2.48
N LEU A 37 12.95 6.12 2.59
CA LEU A 37 12.19 4.98 2.11
C LEU A 37 12.32 4.91 0.59
N THR A 38 12.48 3.69 0.08
CA THR A 38 12.54 3.37 -1.34
C THR A 38 11.34 2.51 -1.69
N TRP A 39 10.94 2.51 -2.96
CA TRP A 39 9.76 1.77 -3.43
C TRP A 39 9.82 0.26 -3.15
N MET A 40 11.01 -0.28 -2.86
CA MET A 40 11.24 -1.68 -2.46
C MET A 40 10.96 -1.95 -0.98
N ASP A 41 10.83 -0.92 -0.14
CA ASP A 41 10.59 -1.06 1.29
C ASP A 41 9.12 -1.42 1.54
N PRO A 42 8.82 -2.63 2.06
CA PRO A 42 7.44 -3.10 2.18
C PRO A 42 6.61 -2.26 3.14
N CYS A 43 7.21 -1.65 4.16
CA CYS A 43 6.50 -0.78 5.09
C CYS A 43 6.08 0.58 4.50
N GLN A 44 6.55 0.94 3.30
CA GLN A 44 6.24 2.25 2.69
C GLN A 44 4.77 2.38 2.25
N TYR A 45 4.19 1.30 1.73
CA TYR A 45 2.85 1.34 1.12
C TYR A 45 1.85 0.50 1.92
N PRO A 46 0.68 1.05 2.27
CA PRO A 46 -0.34 0.29 2.98
C PRO A 46 -0.98 -0.78 2.08
N VAL A 47 -1.64 -1.74 2.72
CA VAL A 47 -2.61 -2.62 2.05
C VAL A 47 -3.99 -2.00 2.18
N ILE A 48 -4.76 -2.02 1.09
CA ILE A 48 -6.12 -1.50 1.03
C ILE A 48 -7.09 -2.64 0.72
N LEU A 49 -8.15 -2.76 1.50
CA LEU A 49 -9.32 -3.56 1.15
C LEU A 49 -10.47 -2.60 0.86
N ASP A 50 -10.96 -2.60 -0.37
CA ASP A 50 -12.21 -1.91 -0.72
C ASP A 50 -13.38 -2.75 -0.22
N LEU A 51 -14.10 -2.21 0.76
CA LEU A 51 -15.19 -2.88 1.45
C LEU A 51 -16.46 -2.94 0.60
N ASP A 52 -16.60 -2.05 -0.38
CA ASP A 52 -17.77 -2.01 -1.26
C ASP A 52 -17.66 -3.01 -2.41
N THR A 53 -16.44 -3.31 -2.87
CA THR A 53 -16.19 -4.28 -3.95
C THR A 53 -15.58 -5.61 -3.48
N GLY A 54 -15.01 -5.66 -2.28
CA GLY A 54 -14.24 -6.78 -1.77
C GLY A 54 -12.85 -6.92 -2.41
N ILE A 55 -12.43 -5.97 -3.26
CA ILE A 55 -11.13 -6.01 -3.92
C ILE A 55 -10.04 -5.60 -2.93
N ARG A 56 -9.02 -6.45 -2.81
CA ARG A 56 -7.82 -6.16 -2.03
C ARG A 56 -6.68 -5.73 -2.93
N TYR A 57 -6.09 -4.59 -2.59
CA TYR A 57 -4.97 -4.03 -3.30
C TYR A 57 -3.70 -4.07 -2.44
N MET A 58 -2.66 -4.70 -2.97
CA MET A 58 -1.41 -4.97 -2.26
C MET A 58 -0.23 -4.67 -3.17
N ASN A 59 0.86 -4.16 -2.60
CA ASN A 59 2.13 -4.00 -3.31
C ASN A 59 2.77 -5.39 -3.58
N HIS A 60 3.43 -5.56 -4.72
CA HIS A 60 4.18 -6.77 -5.05
C HIS A 60 5.29 -7.11 -4.03
N VAL A 61 5.83 -6.13 -3.29
CA VAL A 61 6.80 -6.41 -2.20
C VAL A 61 6.13 -6.99 -0.94
N HIS A 62 4.81 -6.82 -0.80
CA HIS A 62 3.98 -7.56 0.16
C HIS A 62 3.58 -8.95 -0.35
N ALA A 63 3.95 -9.29 -1.59
CA ALA A 63 3.43 -10.43 -2.33
C ALA A 63 4.33 -11.68 -2.32
N SER A 64 5.34 -11.79 -1.45
CA SER A 64 6.16 -13.02 -1.42
C SER A 64 6.42 -13.54 -0.02
N ARG A 65 6.37 -14.87 0.11
CA ARG A 65 6.72 -15.61 1.32
C ARG A 65 8.24 -15.62 1.58
N GLY A 66 9.05 -15.23 0.58
CA GLY A 66 10.52 -15.40 0.59
C GLY A 66 11.35 -14.24 1.12
N GLY A 67 10.78 -13.05 1.31
CA GLY A 67 11.50 -11.89 1.86
C GLY A 67 12.50 -11.25 0.89
N ASN A 68 12.68 -9.94 1.08
CA ASN A 68 13.32 -8.96 0.19
C ASN A 68 12.70 -8.88 -1.21
N GLY A 69 12.03 -7.76 -1.49
CA GLY A 69 11.45 -7.40 -2.78
C GLY A 69 12.51 -7.18 -3.85
N GLY A 70 13.21 -8.24 -4.22
CA GLY A 70 13.81 -8.37 -5.53
C GLY A 70 12.72 -8.70 -6.54
N LEU A 71 13.00 -8.38 -7.80
CA LEU A 71 12.19 -8.68 -8.98
C LEU A 71 12.10 -10.20 -9.19
N MET A 72 11.33 -10.89 -8.33
CA MET A 72 11.15 -12.33 -8.40
C MET A 72 9.74 -12.66 -8.91
N LEU A 73 9.71 -13.49 -9.94
CA LEU A 73 8.51 -14.12 -10.51
C LEU A 73 7.94 -15.13 -9.51
N HIS A 74 7.30 -14.63 -8.46
CA HIS A 74 6.53 -15.47 -7.54
C HIS A 74 5.04 -15.39 -7.88
N PRO A 75 4.27 -16.47 -7.63
CA PRO A 75 2.82 -16.41 -7.73
C PRO A 75 2.27 -15.35 -6.77
N TYR A 76 1.38 -14.50 -7.28
CA TYR A 76 0.75 -13.44 -6.50
C TYR A 76 -0.07 -14.05 -5.35
N PRO A 77 0.18 -13.68 -4.08
CA PRO A 77 -0.54 -14.20 -2.95
C PRO A 77 -1.85 -13.45 -2.78
N LEU A 78 -2.83 -14.16 -2.23
CA LEU A 78 -4.16 -13.64 -1.94
C LEU A 78 -4.24 -12.95 -0.57
N VAL A 79 -3.18 -13.04 0.24
CA VAL A 79 -3.11 -12.52 1.61
C VAL A 79 -1.85 -11.68 1.82
N PRO A 80 -1.92 -10.64 2.68
CA PRO A 80 -0.74 -9.88 3.09
C PRO A 80 0.30 -10.76 3.80
N ARG A 81 1.53 -10.28 3.83
CA ARG A 81 2.62 -10.87 4.61
C ARG A 81 2.33 -10.87 6.11
N GLY A 82 2.17 -12.06 6.68
CA GLY A 82 1.94 -12.23 8.12
C GLY A 82 3.16 -11.92 9.00
N ASP A 83 4.35 -11.77 8.42
CA ASP A 83 5.59 -11.44 9.14
C ASP A 83 5.83 -9.93 9.27
N LEU A 84 5.06 -9.09 8.58
CA LEU A 84 5.13 -7.64 8.76
C LEU A 84 4.24 -7.23 9.94
N GLN A 85 4.86 -6.54 10.90
CA GLN A 85 4.12 -6.02 12.05
C GLN A 85 3.20 -4.88 11.61
N VAL A 86 1.91 -5.00 11.92
CA VAL A 86 0.90 -3.97 11.66
C VAL A 86 1.08 -2.84 12.66
N SER A 87 1.17 -1.61 12.15
CA SER A 87 1.18 -0.39 12.97
C SER A 87 -0.23 0.03 13.35
N ARG A 88 -1.16 0.01 12.40
CA ARG A 88 -2.58 0.29 12.63
C ARG A 88 -3.44 -0.25 11.49
N VAL A 89 -4.70 -0.50 11.83
CA VAL A 89 -5.78 -0.77 10.87
C VAL A 89 -6.89 0.23 11.13
N TYR A 90 -7.44 0.84 10.09
CA TYR A 90 -8.54 1.79 10.21
C TYR A 90 -9.42 1.78 8.96
N GLN A 91 -10.68 2.20 9.12
CA GLN A 91 -11.56 2.42 7.98
C GLN A 91 -11.49 3.87 7.52
N ALA A 92 -11.69 4.10 6.22
CA ALA A 92 -11.73 5.43 5.64
C ALA A 92 -12.67 5.46 4.44
N VAL A 93 -13.12 6.67 4.08
CA VAL A 93 -13.84 6.92 2.82
C VAL A 93 -12.91 7.59 1.84
N VAL A 94 -12.85 7.07 0.61
CA VAL A 94 -12.08 7.69 -0.48
C VAL A 94 -12.77 8.99 -0.89
N LYS A 95 -12.05 10.10 -0.84
CA LYS A 95 -12.53 11.42 -1.29
C LYS A 95 -12.09 11.73 -2.70
N ALA A 96 -10.88 11.31 -3.07
CA ALA A 96 -10.36 11.43 -4.41
C ALA A 96 -9.34 10.33 -4.68
N CYS A 97 -9.23 9.93 -5.94
CA CYS A 97 -8.22 9.01 -6.44
C CYS A 97 -7.51 9.66 -7.63
N ALA A 98 -6.19 9.81 -7.53
CA ALA A 98 -5.33 10.26 -8.62
C ALA A 98 -4.53 9.07 -9.14
N LEU A 99 -4.60 8.84 -10.45
CA LEU A 99 -3.81 7.84 -11.15
C LEU A 99 -2.81 8.57 -12.04
N VAL A 100 -1.53 8.38 -11.78
CA VAL A 100 -0.46 8.93 -12.60
C VAL A 100 0.28 7.77 -13.26
N MET A 101 0.09 7.66 -14.58
CA MET A 101 0.97 6.87 -15.44
C MET A 101 1.95 7.83 -16.11
N VAL A 102 3.22 7.77 -15.71
CA VAL A 102 4.27 8.56 -16.35
C VAL A 102 5.10 7.61 -17.22
N GLU A 103 5.14 7.87 -18.52
CA GLU A 103 6.03 7.17 -19.44
C GLU A 103 7.48 7.52 -19.07
N GLY A 104 8.29 6.53 -18.70
CA GLY A 104 9.71 6.72 -18.35
C GLY A 104 10.05 6.89 -16.86
N TYR A 105 9.06 6.86 -15.94
CA TYR A 105 9.32 6.59 -14.52
C TYR A 105 8.90 5.15 -14.21
N ASP A 106 9.74 4.41 -13.50
CA ASP A 106 9.57 2.98 -13.25
C ASP A 106 8.33 2.60 -12.40
N ASN A 107 7.58 3.58 -11.88
CA ASN A 107 6.50 3.32 -10.93
C ASN A 107 5.20 4.02 -11.34
N GLN A 108 4.14 3.22 -11.44
CA GLN A 108 2.78 3.73 -11.55
C GLN A 108 2.29 4.11 -10.14
N HIS A 109 1.73 5.30 -10.00
CA HIS A 109 1.35 5.84 -8.69
C HIS A 109 -0.16 6.05 -8.63
N THR A 110 -0.81 5.33 -7.71
CA THR A 110 -2.16 5.69 -7.26
C THR A 110 -2.01 6.46 -5.95
N THR A 111 -2.61 7.64 -5.88
CA THR A 111 -2.68 8.43 -4.66
C THR A 111 -4.15 8.62 -4.27
N LEU A 112 -4.51 8.25 -3.05
CA LEU A 112 -5.84 8.45 -2.51
C LEU A 112 -5.83 9.60 -1.51
N LEU A 113 -6.78 10.51 -1.64
CA LEU A 113 -7.19 11.35 -0.53
C LEU A 113 -8.30 10.60 0.21
N VAL A 114 -8.10 10.29 1.48
CA VAL A 114 -9.03 9.49 2.28
C VAL A 114 -9.42 10.24 3.55
N GLU A 115 -10.63 10.02 4.04
CA GLU A 115 -11.07 10.52 5.34
C GLU A 115 -11.33 9.33 6.26
N PRO A 116 -10.53 9.14 7.33
CA PRO A 116 -10.78 8.10 8.32
C PRO A 116 -12.18 8.20 8.92
N VAL A 117 -12.82 7.05 9.10
CA VAL A 117 -14.08 6.89 9.81
C VAL A 117 -13.72 6.37 11.21
N GLU A 118 -14.21 7.05 12.25
CA GLU A 118 -14.05 6.61 13.65
C GLU A 118 -14.66 5.22 13.89
#